data_AF-A0A853JQR8-F1
#
_entry.id   AF-A0A853JQR8-F1
#
_cell.length_a   1.000
_cell.length_b   1.000
_cell.length_c   1.000
_cell.angle_alpha   90.00
_cell.angle_beta   90.00
_cell.angle_gamma   90.00
#
_symmetry.space_group_name_H-M   'P 1'
#
loop_
_entity.id
_entity.type
_entity.pdbx_description
1 polymer ?
#
loop_
_entity_poly.entity_id
_entity_poly.type
_entity_poly.pdbx_seq_one_letter_code
_entity_poly.pdbx_strand_id
1 'polypeptide(L)'
;MKKSKTLVSLGLAGCMLLAGAASVCAAPASNAVDVDAGKVTVCVERATVDGSYIAEPIQFDYVAGKDVQYYLEQVKDTSGNSIAHITSSSWGPYLDYVVTPSDSTFSYDKYVFKTEAGQADVAHGWTAGATFSSSVATPGRLAAYDYNVNSGWNVVYNNTSPYTGISQTVNAGDCITLAFTVYGGMDIGFPGWPMNADGTWNTNSDNPFSATLTNGVKTDKTDLVETLGYVNTNMASNRTETQKAAVTAANSAILNVQANASQVSAALTGLQSAFGL
;
A
#
# COMPACT_ATOMS: atom_id res chain seq x y z
N MET A 1 -23.31 -17.22 -50.68
CA MET A 1 -23.21 -17.95 -49.39
C MET A 1 -22.49 -17.05 -48.38
N LYS A 2 -23.25 -16.49 -47.43
CA LYS A 2 -22.70 -15.79 -46.25
C LYS A 2 -22.07 -16.84 -45.33
N LYS A 3 -20.82 -16.63 -44.90
CA LYS A 3 -20.25 -17.36 -43.76
C LYS A 3 -19.92 -16.35 -42.67
N SER A 4 -20.78 -16.32 -41.66
CA SER A 4 -20.51 -15.72 -40.35
C SER A 4 -19.34 -16.44 -39.67
N LYS A 5 -18.49 -15.69 -38.97
CA LYS A 5 -17.83 -16.20 -37.76
C LYS A 5 -17.90 -15.13 -36.68
N THR A 6 -18.75 -15.46 -35.72
CA THR A 6 -19.05 -14.78 -34.47
C THR A 6 -17.95 -15.06 -33.43
N LEU A 7 -17.60 -14.03 -32.65
CA LEU A 7 -17.07 -14.00 -31.26
C LEU A 7 -15.97 -14.98 -30.82
N VAL A 8 -14.89 -14.40 -30.27
CA VAL A 8 -14.29 -14.87 -29.01
C VAL A 8 -13.98 -13.64 -28.14
N SER A 9 -14.96 -13.23 -27.34
CA SER A 9 -14.72 -12.48 -26.11
C SER A 9 -14.40 -13.50 -25.00
N LEU A 10 -13.13 -13.68 -24.66
CA LEU A 10 -12.69 -14.30 -23.40
C LEU A 10 -12.16 -13.13 -22.55
N GLY A 11 -12.70 -12.78 -21.38
CA GLY A 11 -13.17 -13.68 -20.33
C GLY A 11 -12.01 -14.01 -19.40
N LEU A 12 -11.54 -13.04 -18.60
CA LEU A 12 -10.63 -13.29 -17.49
C LEU A 12 -11.38 -13.13 -16.15
N ALA A 13 -12.53 -13.81 -16.05
CA ALA A 13 -13.14 -14.20 -14.78
C ALA A 13 -12.71 -15.63 -14.51
N GLY A 14 -11.61 -15.79 -13.79
CA GLY A 14 -11.04 -17.11 -13.53
C GLY A 14 -10.16 -17.12 -12.29
N CYS A 15 -10.81 -17.35 -11.14
CA CYS A 15 -10.33 -18.15 -10.01
C CYS A 15 -8.99 -17.71 -9.39
N MET A 16 -8.98 -16.91 -8.31
CA MET A 16 -9.22 -17.38 -6.93
C MET A 16 -8.91 -18.88 -6.72
N LEU A 17 -7.96 -19.14 -5.81
CA LEU A 17 -7.42 -20.43 -5.36
C LEU A 17 -6.17 -20.91 -6.10
N LEU A 18 -5.04 -20.23 -5.85
CA LEU A 18 -3.77 -20.95 -5.70
C LEU A 18 -3.11 -20.55 -4.38
N ALA A 19 -2.99 -21.55 -3.52
CA ALA A 19 -2.21 -21.52 -2.30
C ALA A 19 -0.74 -21.23 -2.66
N GLY A 20 -0.25 -20.06 -2.25
CA GLY A 20 1.17 -19.71 -2.26
C GLY A 20 1.56 -19.35 -0.83
N ALA A 21 2.54 -20.05 -0.29
CA ALA A 21 3.06 -20.00 1.06
C ALA A 21 2.73 -18.73 1.87
N ALA A 22 2.12 -18.90 3.04
CA ALA A 22 2.18 -17.89 4.08
C ALA A 22 3.66 -17.68 4.45
N SER A 23 4.34 -16.76 3.76
CA SER A 23 5.57 -16.16 4.24
C SER A 23 5.18 -15.48 5.55
N VAL A 24 5.47 -16.16 6.66
CA VAL A 24 5.20 -15.69 8.01
C VAL A 24 5.96 -14.38 8.17
N CYS A 25 5.26 -13.25 8.09
CA CYS A 25 5.82 -11.95 8.42
C CYS A 25 6.37 -12.05 9.83
N ALA A 26 7.59 -11.57 10.07
CA ALA A 26 8.01 -11.34 11.44
C ALA A 26 7.19 -10.17 11.97
N ALA A 27 6.13 -10.47 12.73
CA ALA A 27 5.44 -9.46 13.50
C ALA A 27 6.42 -8.87 14.54
N PRO A 28 6.43 -7.55 14.74
CA PRO A 28 7.16 -6.95 15.85
C PRO A 28 6.62 -7.53 17.16
N ALA A 29 7.46 -7.61 18.20
CA ALA A 29 6.98 -7.95 19.53
C ALA A 29 5.98 -6.86 19.97
N SER A 30 4.71 -7.22 20.07
CA SER A 30 3.64 -6.30 20.46
C SER A 30 3.55 -6.20 21.98
N ASN A 31 3.89 -5.03 22.50
CA ASN A 31 3.43 -4.54 23.80
C ASN A 31 2.49 -3.34 23.58
N ALA A 32 1.77 -3.32 22.45
CA ALA A 32 0.87 -2.23 22.10
C ALA A 32 -0.25 -2.13 23.14
N VAL A 33 -0.58 -0.91 23.56
CA VAL A 33 -1.86 -0.67 24.22
C VAL A 33 -2.93 -0.74 23.15
N ASP A 34 -4.04 -1.42 23.44
CA ASP A 34 -5.23 -1.43 22.60
C ASP A 34 -5.77 0.00 22.49
N VAL A 35 -5.42 0.64 21.38
CA VAL A 35 -5.75 2.04 21.03
C VAL A 35 -6.80 2.11 19.92
N ASP A 36 -7.22 0.94 19.42
CA ASP A 36 -8.02 0.73 18.23
C ASP A 36 -9.42 0.15 18.56
N ALA A 37 -9.70 -0.13 19.84
CA ALA A 37 -11.04 -0.50 20.30
C ALA A 37 -12.15 0.42 19.76
N GLY A 38 -13.02 -0.14 18.92
CA GLY A 38 -14.15 0.57 18.30
C GLY A 38 -13.76 1.56 17.20
N LYS A 39 -12.52 1.50 16.71
CA LYS A 39 -11.97 2.36 15.65
C LYS A 39 -11.59 1.54 14.41
N VAL A 40 -11.28 2.26 13.34
CA VAL A 40 -10.58 1.76 12.16
C VAL A 40 -9.49 2.77 11.83
N THR A 41 -8.27 2.30 11.61
CA THR A 41 -7.15 3.16 11.23
C THR A 41 -6.98 3.15 9.72
N VAL A 42 -6.79 4.32 9.11
CA VAL A 42 -6.52 4.45 7.68
C VAL A 42 -5.26 5.26 7.45
N CYS A 43 -4.44 4.80 6.50
CA CYS A 43 -3.22 5.42 6.03
C CYS A 43 -3.23 5.43 4.49
N VAL A 44 -2.74 6.50 3.85
CA VAL A 44 -2.54 6.54 2.40
C VAL A 44 -1.11 6.99 2.11
N GLU A 45 -0.31 6.13 1.50
CA GLU A 45 1.13 6.34 1.34
C GLU A 45 1.63 6.11 -0.09
N ARG A 46 2.74 6.77 -0.42
CA ARG A 46 3.54 6.55 -1.63
C ARG A 46 5.00 6.28 -1.25
N ALA A 47 5.20 5.48 -0.21
CA ALA A 47 6.50 5.17 0.38
C ALA A 47 7.53 4.65 -0.65
N THR A 48 7.10 3.84 -1.61
CA THR A 48 7.93 3.29 -2.70
C THR A 48 8.39 4.34 -3.72
N VAL A 49 7.70 5.49 -3.79
CA VAL A 49 7.99 6.57 -4.75
C VAL A 49 8.98 7.56 -4.14
N ASP A 50 8.66 8.12 -2.98
CA ASP A 50 9.41 9.21 -2.37
C ASP A 50 9.44 9.18 -0.82
N GLY A 51 8.98 8.08 -0.21
CA GLY A 51 8.99 7.95 1.25
C GLY A 51 8.05 8.93 1.94
N SER A 52 6.86 9.21 1.38
CA SER A 52 5.89 10.15 1.95
C SER A 52 4.47 9.61 2.03
N TYR A 53 3.67 10.25 2.90
CA TYR A 53 2.22 10.07 2.96
C TYR A 53 1.51 11.00 1.98
N ILE A 54 0.38 10.55 1.48
CA ILE A 54 -0.69 11.43 0.97
C ILE A 54 -1.61 11.80 2.14
N ALA A 55 -1.93 10.83 3.00
CA ALA A 55 -2.61 11.02 4.27
C ALA A 55 -1.88 10.25 5.36
N GLU A 56 -1.45 10.96 6.41
CA GLU A 56 -0.90 10.33 7.61
C GLU A 56 -1.92 9.38 8.25
N PRO A 57 -1.50 8.43 9.10
CA PRO A 57 -2.44 7.56 9.82
C PRO A 57 -3.47 8.37 10.63
N ILE A 58 -4.74 8.03 10.45
CA ILE A 58 -5.91 8.67 11.08
C ILE A 58 -6.88 7.58 11.56
N GLN A 59 -7.54 7.80 12.70
CA GLN A 59 -8.59 6.91 13.19
C GLN A 59 -9.99 7.43 12.88
N PHE A 60 -10.85 6.53 12.43
CA PHE A 60 -12.29 6.75 12.28
C PHE A 60 -13.06 5.90 13.28
N ASP A 61 -14.26 6.34 13.66
CA ASP A 61 -15.20 5.49 14.39
C ASP A 61 -15.60 4.29 13.52
N TYR A 62 -15.59 3.09 14.12
CA TYR A 62 -16.07 1.90 13.45
C TYR A 62 -17.58 2.00 13.18
N VAL A 63 -17.96 1.75 11.93
CA VAL A 63 -19.35 1.66 11.48
C VAL A 63 -19.62 0.25 10.97
N ALA A 64 -20.55 -0.45 11.62
CA ALA A 64 -20.88 -1.83 11.29
C ALA A 64 -21.35 -2.01 9.85
N GLY A 65 -20.81 -3.03 9.17
CA GLY A 65 -21.15 -3.40 7.80
C GLY A 65 -20.56 -2.48 6.73
N LYS A 66 -19.66 -1.56 7.09
CA LYS A 66 -18.89 -0.77 6.13
C LYS A 66 -17.65 -1.51 5.64
N ASP A 67 -17.23 -1.18 4.42
CA ASP A 67 -16.10 -1.76 3.73
C ASP A 67 -14.92 -0.77 3.65
N VAL A 68 -13.81 -1.23 3.09
CA VAL A 68 -12.61 -0.40 2.87
C VAL A 68 -12.93 0.85 2.06
N GLN A 69 -13.76 0.73 1.01
CA GLN A 69 -14.22 1.87 0.20
C GLN A 69 -14.80 2.98 1.07
N TYR A 70 -15.72 2.66 1.99
CA TYR A 70 -16.33 3.65 2.86
C TYR A 70 -15.29 4.47 3.64
N TYR A 71 -14.27 3.81 4.20
CA TYR A 71 -13.23 4.47 4.98
C TYR A 71 -12.24 5.27 4.13
N LEU A 72 -11.88 4.77 2.94
CA LEU A 72 -11.10 5.55 1.97
C LEU A 72 -11.83 6.82 1.54
N GLU A 73 -13.15 6.74 1.34
CA GLU A 73 -13.99 7.90 1.05
C GLU A 73 -14.02 8.92 2.19
N GLN A 74 -13.77 8.52 3.45
CA GLN A 74 -13.68 9.44 4.59
C GLN A 74 -12.38 10.23 4.64
N VAL A 75 -11.32 9.78 3.97
CA VAL A 75 -10.05 10.52 3.92
C VAL A 75 -10.23 11.74 3.00
N LYS A 76 -10.12 12.95 3.57
CA LYS A 76 -10.41 14.20 2.86
C LYS A 76 -9.17 15.05 2.62
N ASP A 77 -9.18 15.78 1.51
CA ASP A 77 -8.26 16.88 1.26
C ASP A 77 -8.59 18.12 2.11
N THR A 78 -7.78 19.17 1.98
CA THR A 78 -7.99 20.45 2.69
C THR A 78 -9.26 21.20 2.27
N SER A 79 -9.89 20.81 1.16
CA SER A 79 -11.16 21.34 0.68
C SER A 79 -12.36 20.51 1.15
N GLY A 80 -12.13 19.42 1.90
CA GLY A 80 -13.17 18.52 2.40
C GLY A 80 -13.64 17.46 1.39
N ASN A 81 -13.02 17.35 0.21
CA ASN A 81 -13.34 16.34 -0.78
C ASN A 81 -12.58 15.05 -0.50
N SER A 82 -13.15 13.88 -0.86
CA SER A 82 -12.38 12.64 -0.72
C SER A 82 -11.15 12.67 -1.63
N ILE A 83 -10.01 12.21 -1.09
CA ILE A 83 -8.81 12.03 -1.92
C ILE A 83 -8.91 10.79 -2.79
N ALA A 84 -9.71 9.79 -2.42
CA ALA A 84 -9.86 8.55 -3.16
C ALA A 84 -10.97 8.68 -4.20
N HIS A 85 -10.63 8.51 -5.48
CA HIS A 85 -11.61 8.47 -6.56
C HIS A 85 -11.94 7.02 -6.92
N ILE A 86 -13.16 6.62 -6.62
CA ILE A 86 -13.63 5.24 -6.81
C ILE A 86 -14.62 5.21 -7.98
N THR A 87 -14.39 4.30 -8.91
CA THR A 87 -15.24 4.06 -10.08
C THR A 87 -15.81 2.65 -10.05
N SER A 88 -16.78 2.38 -10.93
CA SER A 88 -17.31 1.02 -11.11
C SER A 88 -16.56 0.30 -12.22
N SER A 89 -16.26 -0.98 -11.99
CA SER A 89 -15.72 -1.90 -12.99
C SER A 89 -16.58 -3.17 -13.10
N SER A 90 -16.27 -4.05 -14.05
CA SER A 90 -16.89 -5.38 -14.11
C SER A 90 -16.59 -6.27 -12.90
N TRP A 91 -15.64 -5.88 -12.05
CA TRP A 91 -15.21 -6.58 -10.84
C TRP A 91 -15.74 -5.96 -9.55
N GLY A 92 -16.59 -4.94 -9.67
CA GLY A 92 -17.05 -4.14 -8.54
C GLY A 92 -16.33 -2.80 -8.44
N PRO A 93 -16.34 -2.15 -7.26
CA PRO A 93 -15.71 -0.85 -7.07
C PRO A 93 -14.19 -0.95 -7.27
N TYR A 94 -13.64 0.03 -7.97
CA TYR A 94 -12.23 0.11 -8.33
C TYR A 94 -11.70 1.49 -7.97
N LEU A 95 -10.57 1.54 -7.28
CA LEU A 95 -9.86 2.78 -7.02
C LEU A 95 -9.15 3.22 -8.31
N ASP A 96 -9.63 4.31 -8.90
CA ASP A 96 -9.11 4.86 -10.15
C ASP A 96 -7.83 5.66 -9.90
N TYR A 97 -7.90 6.64 -9.00
CA TYR A 97 -6.76 7.46 -8.59
C TYR A 97 -6.93 8.01 -7.19
N VAL A 98 -5.82 8.49 -6.63
CA VAL A 98 -5.80 9.30 -5.42
C VAL A 98 -5.32 10.71 -5.76
N VAL A 99 -6.02 11.73 -5.27
CA VAL A 99 -5.60 13.13 -5.40
C VAL A 99 -4.35 13.36 -4.54
N THR A 100 -3.32 13.93 -5.14
CA THR A 100 -2.06 14.22 -4.43
C THR A 100 -1.88 15.72 -4.22
N PRO A 101 -1.37 16.16 -3.06
CA PRO A 101 -1.11 17.58 -2.79
C PRO A 101 0.05 18.14 -3.63
N SER A 102 0.90 17.26 -4.17
CA SER A 102 1.99 17.59 -5.08
C SER A 102 2.21 16.48 -6.08
N ASP A 103 2.65 16.87 -7.29
CA ASP A 103 3.18 15.92 -8.27
C ASP A 103 4.45 15.29 -7.69
N SER A 104 4.41 13.99 -7.41
CA SER A 104 5.64 13.24 -7.13
C SER A 104 6.36 12.94 -8.43
N THR A 105 7.65 13.23 -8.48
CA THR A 105 8.52 12.71 -9.53
C THR A 105 9.14 11.40 -9.05
N PHE A 106 8.95 10.33 -9.82
CA PHE A 106 9.65 9.07 -9.55
C PHE A 106 11.06 9.10 -10.13
N SER A 107 12.01 8.46 -9.44
CA SER A 107 13.40 8.34 -9.89
C SER A 107 13.85 6.90 -9.76
N TYR A 108 13.88 6.16 -10.86
CA TYR A 108 14.36 4.78 -10.89
C TYR A 108 15.77 4.62 -10.30
N ASP A 109 16.65 5.61 -10.49
CA ASP A 109 18.01 5.59 -9.91
C ASP A 109 18.06 5.69 -8.38
N LYS A 110 16.99 6.19 -7.75
CA LYS A 110 16.85 6.32 -6.29
C LYS A 110 15.91 5.28 -5.72
N TYR A 111 15.30 4.47 -6.57
CA TYR A 111 14.33 3.47 -6.17
C TYR A 111 15.02 2.37 -5.37
N VAL A 112 14.51 2.10 -4.17
CA VAL A 112 15.18 1.21 -3.21
C VAL A 112 15.30 -0.22 -3.72
N PHE A 113 14.36 -0.67 -4.57
CA PHE A 113 14.36 -2.00 -5.19
C PHE A 113 14.78 -1.96 -6.68
N LYS A 114 15.60 -0.98 -7.08
CA LYS A 114 16.09 -0.84 -8.46
C LYS A 114 16.71 -2.14 -8.99
N THR A 115 17.50 -2.84 -8.17
CA THR A 115 18.19 -4.07 -8.59
C THR A 115 17.18 -5.18 -8.87
N GLU A 116 16.26 -5.42 -7.94
CA GLU A 116 15.22 -6.44 -8.04
C GLU A 116 14.24 -6.14 -9.19
N ALA A 117 13.82 -4.88 -9.34
CA ALA A 117 12.98 -4.45 -10.44
C ALA A 117 13.69 -4.64 -11.79
N GLY A 118 14.96 -4.28 -11.91
CA GLY A 118 15.73 -4.49 -13.13
C GLY A 118 15.93 -5.96 -13.50
N GLN A 119 16.13 -6.84 -12.50
CA GLN A 119 16.19 -8.29 -12.71
C GLN A 119 14.83 -8.85 -13.12
N ALA A 120 13.75 -8.39 -12.49
CA ALA A 120 12.40 -8.78 -12.84
C ALA A 120 12.02 -8.32 -14.25
N ASP A 121 12.34 -7.09 -14.63
CA ASP A 121 12.14 -6.58 -16.00
C ASP A 121 12.79 -7.54 -17.01
N VAL A 122 14.06 -7.91 -16.81
CA VAL A 122 14.80 -8.84 -17.69
C VAL A 122 14.15 -10.22 -17.72
N ALA A 123 13.72 -10.74 -16.57
CA ALA A 123 13.02 -12.03 -16.49
C ALA A 123 11.69 -12.03 -17.25
N HIS A 124 11.07 -10.86 -17.43
CA HIS A 124 9.80 -10.66 -18.12
C HIS A 124 9.96 -10.17 -19.57
N GLY A 125 11.19 -10.21 -20.11
CA GLY A 125 11.48 -9.84 -21.49
C GLY A 125 11.64 -8.34 -21.75
N TRP A 126 11.65 -7.52 -20.69
CA TRP A 126 11.96 -6.10 -20.78
C TRP A 126 13.48 -5.85 -20.69
N THR A 127 13.90 -4.66 -21.13
CA THR A 127 15.22 -4.14 -20.75
C THR A 127 15.12 -3.60 -19.32
N ALA A 128 16.13 -3.86 -18.48
CA ALA A 128 16.14 -3.42 -17.07
C ALA A 128 15.86 -1.92 -16.92
N GLY A 129 14.82 -1.57 -16.15
CA GLY A 129 14.40 -0.19 -15.89
C GLY A 129 13.64 0.48 -17.04
N ALA A 130 13.45 -0.19 -18.18
CA ALA A 130 12.85 0.42 -19.36
C ALA A 130 11.34 0.68 -19.22
N THR A 131 10.71 0.04 -18.23
CA THR A 131 9.28 0.23 -17.96
C THR A 131 8.99 1.52 -17.18
N PHE A 132 10.01 2.13 -16.55
CA PHE A 132 9.85 3.27 -15.64
C PHE A 132 9.92 4.64 -16.34
N SER A 133 9.02 5.52 -15.91
CA SER A 133 8.91 6.94 -16.22
C SER A 133 9.06 7.74 -14.94
N SER A 134 9.56 8.98 -15.05
CA SER A 134 9.64 9.90 -13.92
C SER A 134 8.37 10.72 -13.67
N SER A 135 7.37 10.58 -14.55
CA SER A 135 6.17 11.42 -14.58
C SER A 135 4.89 10.60 -14.47
N VAL A 136 3.90 11.21 -13.83
CA VAL A 136 2.51 10.76 -13.84
C VAL A 136 1.82 11.21 -15.12
N ALA A 137 0.80 10.48 -15.56
CA ALA A 137 0.03 10.80 -16.77
C ALA A 137 -0.86 12.04 -16.58
N THR A 138 -1.26 12.35 -15.35
CA THR A 138 -2.07 13.53 -15.06
C THR A 138 -1.61 14.21 -13.77
N PRO A 139 -1.24 15.50 -13.83
CA PRO A 139 -0.87 16.27 -12.64
C PRO A 139 -1.96 16.29 -11.57
N GLY A 140 -1.55 16.33 -10.30
CA GLY A 140 -2.40 16.41 -9.12
C GLY A 140 -3.09 15.11 -8.72
N ARG A 141 -2.76 13.99 -9.38
CA ARG A 141 -3.29 12.67 -9.02
C ARG A 141 -2.25 11.59 -9.28
N LEU A 142 -2.42 10.48 -8.57
CA LEU A 142 -1.63 9.28 -8.72
C LEU A 142 -2.57 8.09 -8.95
N ALA A 143 -2.46 7.48 -10.12
CA ALA A 143 -3.35 6.47 -10.66
C ALA A 143 -2.62 5.15 -10.94
N ALA A 144 -3.39 4.11 -11.22
CA ALA A 144 -2.80 2.90 -11.79
C ALA A 144 -2.06 3.23 -13.10
N TYR A 145 -0.97 2.50 -13.34
CA TYR A 145 -0.08 2.64 -14.49
C TYR A 145 0.74 3.95 -14.56
N ASP A 146 0.67 4.82 -13.56
CA ASP A 146 1.59 5.94 -13.44
C ASP A 146 3.01 5.46 -13.15
N TYR A 147 4.01 6.10 -13.74
CA TYR A 147 5.42 5.67 -13.76
C TYR A 147 5.70 4.37 -14.53
N ASN A 148 4.90 3.31 -14.43
CA ASN A 148 5.05 2.14 -15.30
C ASN A 148 3.79 1.26 -15.34
N VAL A 149 3.80 0.27 -16.24
CA VAL A 149 2.70 -0.69 -16.46
C VAL A 149 2.36 -1.61 -15.26
N ASN A 150 3.23 -1.67 -14.26
CA ASN A 150 3.07 -2.46 -13.04
C ASN A 150 2.66 -1.61 -11.82
N SER A 151 2.54 -0.29 -11.98
CA SER A 151 2.28 0.62 -10.88
C SER A 151 0.79 0.71 -10.56
N GLY A 152 0.46 0.94 -9.29
CA GLY A 152 -0.91 1.11 -8.87
C GLY A 152 -1.09 1.09 -7.36
N TRP A 153 -2.35 0.95 -6.96
CA TRP A 153 -2.76 1.00 -5.56
C TRP A 153 -3.02 -0.39 -5.01
N ASN A 154 -2.40 -0.69 -3.88
CA ASN A 154 -2.67 -1.90 -3.11
C ASN A 154 -3.30 -1.55 -1.77
N VAL A 155 -4.36 -2.27 -1.42
CA VAL A 155 -4.92 -2.26 -0.08
C VAL A 155 -4.17 -3.28 0.75
N VAL A 156 -3.51 -2.81 1.80
CA VAL A 156 -2.88 -3.62 2.83
C VAL A 156 -3.75 -3.53 4.07
N TYR A 157 -4.38 -4.65 4.41
CA TYR A 157 -5.36 -4.77 5.48
C TYR A 157 -4.75 -5.62 6.61
N ASN A 158 -4.51 -5.03 7.78
CA ASN A 158 -3.83 -5.67 8.92
C ASN A 158 -2.52 -6.37 8.51
N ASN A 159 -1.69 -5.67 7.71
CA ASN A 159 -0.45 -6.19 7.11
C ASN A 159 -0.60 -7.48 6.27
N THR A 160 -1.82 -7.82 5.91
CA THR A 160 -2.11 -8.78 4.87
C THR A 160 -2.48 -8.00 3.62
N SER A 161 -1.96 -8.38 2.47
CA SER A 161 -2.58 -7.98 1.21
C SER A 161 -3.61 -9.05 0.93
N PRO A 162 -4.91 -8.78 1.16
CA PRO A 162 -5.87 -9.68 0.62
C PRO A 162 -5.92 -9.42 -0.89
N TYR A 163 -6.05 -10.46 -1.69
CA TYR A 163 -6.56 -10.35 -3.06
C TYR A 163 -8.02 -9.82 -3.10
N THR A 164 -8.52 -9.24 -2.00
CA THR A 164 -9.83 -8.60 -1.90
C THR A 164 -9.64 -7.11 -2.10
N GLY A 165 -10.39 -6.56 -3.05
CA GLY A 165 -10.35 -5.12 -3.35
C GLY A 165 -11.02 -4.30 -2.25
N ILE A 166 -11.28 -3.03 -2.56
CA ILE A 166 -11.89 -2.05 -1.64
C ILE A 166 -13.31 -2.40 -1.17
N SER A 167 -13.93 -3.47 -1.68
CA SER A 167 -15.21 -4.02 -1.20
C SER A 167 -15.09 -4.92 0.03
N GLN A 168 -13.89 -5.11 0.58
CA GLN A 168 -13.67 -5.91 1.79
C GLN A 168 -14.39 -5.29 2.99
N THR A 169 -15.27 -6.05 3.65
CA THR A 169 -15.91 -5.64 4.90
C THR A 169 -14.86 -5.47 6.00
N VAL A 170 -15.04 -4.42 6.79
CA VAL A 170 -14.14 -4.01 7.87
C VAL A 170 -14.81 -4.31 9.23
N ASN A 171 -13.99 -4.61 10.22
CA ASN A 171 -14.29 -4.82 11.63
C ASN A 171 -13.66 -3.71 12.49
N ALA A 172 -14.09 -3.61 13.75
CA ALA A 172 -13.41 -2.75 14.71
C ALA A 172 -11.99 -3.28 14.99
N GLY A 173 -11.04 -2.36 15.10
CA GLY A 173 -9.63 -2.64 15.30
C GLY A 173 -8.83 -2.89 14.02
N ASP A 174 -9.45 -2.74 12.84
CA ASP A 174 -8.72 -2.94 11.60
C ASP A 174 -7.88 -1.71 11.21
N CYS A 175 -6.75 -1.99 10.59
CA CYS A 175 -5.84 -1.05 9.96
C CYS A 175 -5.84 -1.24 8.44
N ILE A 176 -6.11 -0.16 7.72
CA ILE A 176 -6.14 -0.08 6.27
C ILE A 176 -5.01 0.84 5.81
N THR A 177 -4.02 0.29 5.12
CA THR A 177 -2.99 1.07 4.42
C THR A 177 -3.23 0.97 2.93
N LEU A 178 -3.53 2.10 2.30
CA LEU A 178 -3.55 2.23 0.85
C LEU A 178 -2.16 2.64 0.37
N ALA A 179 -1.39 1.66 -0.11
CA ALA A 179 -0.01 1.85 -0.51
C ALA A 179 0.12 1.94 -2.04
N PHE A 180 0.77 2.99 -2.54
CA PHE A 180 1.18 3.02 -3.93
C PHE A 180 2.40 2.11 -4.12
N THR A 181 2.32 1.27 -5.14
CA THR A 181 3.38 0.39 -5.59
C THR A 181 3.80 0.79 -7.00
N VAL A 182 5.09 0.70 -7.30
CA VAL A 182 5.60 0.83 -8.66
C VAL A 182 5.90 -0.53 -9.30
N TYR A 183 5.61 -1.62 -8.59
CA TYR A 183 5.92 -2.97 -9.04
C TYR A 183 4.91 -4.02 -8.55
N GLY A 184 3.62 -3.75 -8.75
CA GLY A 184 2.52 -4.71 -8.58
C GLY A 184 2.37 -5.30 -7.18
N GLY A 185 2.90 -4.64 -6.15
CA GLY A 185 2.89 -5.09 -4.75
C GLY A 185 4.14 -5.79 -4.26
N MET A 186 5.04 -6.22 -5.17
CA MET A 186 6.26 -6.93 -4.80
C MET A 186 7.24 -6.06 -4.00
N ASP A 187 7.24 -4.77 -4.29
CA ASP A 187 8.01 -3.73 -3.63
C ASP A 187 7.45 -3.28 -2.27
N ILE A 188 6.30 -3.79 -1.87
CA ILE A 188 5.71 -3.59 -0.55
C ILE A 188 5.44 -4.91 0.18
N GLY A 189 6.07 -6.01 -0.25
CA GLY A 189 6.10 -7.25 0.52
C GLY A 189 5.04 -8.28 0.12
N PHE A 190 4.33 -8.06 -0.99
CA PHE A 190 3.22 -8.91 -1.42
C PHE A 190 3.47 -9.52 -2.80
N PRO A 191 2.92 -10.73 -3.07
CA PRO A 191 2.99 -11.29 -4.42
C PRO A 191 2.31 -10.36 -5.43
N GLY A 192 2.82 -10.35 -6.65
CA GLY A 192 2.33 -9.48 -7.72
C GLY A 192 2.43 -10.15 -9.07
N TRP A 193 1.62 -9.69 -10.02
CA TRP A 193 1.58 -10.17 -11.40
C TRP A 193 2.02 -9.06 -12.36
N PRO A 194 3.33 -8.82 -12.53
CA PRO A 194 3.83 -7.85 -13.47
C PRO A 194 3.56 -8.30 -14.91
N MET A 195 3.49 -7.34 -15.82
CA MET A 195 3.25 -7.60 -17.24
C MET A 195 4.55 -7.98 -17.95
N ASN A 196 4.48 -9.01 -18.81
CA ASN A 196 5.55 -9.37 -19.75
C ASN A 196 5.67 -8.35 -20.88
N ALA A 197 6.83 -8.31 -21.55
CA ALA A 197 7.08 -7.43 -22.69
C ALA A 197 6.15 -7.70 -23.90
N ASP A 198 5.54 -8.88 -23.96
CA ASP A 198 4.55 -9.25 -24.98
C ASP A 198 3.10 -8.83 -24.61
N GLY A 199 2.91 -8.16 -23.47
CA GLY A 199 1.61 -7.70 -22.98
C GLY A 199 0.80 -8.76 -22.23
N THR A 200 1.35 -9.96 -21.98
CA THR A 200 0.69 -10.98 -21.16
C THR A 200 0.98 -10.80 -19.68
N TRP A 201 0.05 -11.18 -18.80
CA TRP A 201 0.25 -11.12 -17.36
C TRP A 201 1.12 -12.30 -16.90
N ASN A 202 2.16 -12.02 -16.09
CA ASN A 202 2.94 -13.09 -15.47
C ASN A 202 2.30 -13.51 -14.13
N THR A 203 1.85 -14.76 -14.06
CA THR A 203 1.25 -15.33 -12.85
C THR A 203 2.26 -16.05 -11.94
N ASN A 204 3.54 -16.11 -12.32
CA ASN A 204 4.60 -16.94 -11.68
C ASN A 204 5.78 -16.10 -11.09
N SER A 205 5.58 -14.80 -10.88
CA SER A 205 6.63 -13.76 -10.84
C SER A 205 7.32 -13.48 -9.51
N ASP A 206 7.11 -14.26 -8.46
CA ASP A 206 7.68 -13.95 -7.14
C ASP A 206 9.22 -14.04 -7.07
N ASN A 207 9.87 -14.68 -8.05
CA ASN A 207 11.25 -15.12 -7.89
C ASN A 207 12.30 -13.99 -7.69
N PRO A 208 12.29 -12.87 -8.45
CA PRO A 208 13.32 -11.82 -8.31
C PRO A 208 13.21 -11.02 -7.00
N PHE A 209 11.99 -10.90 -6.45
CA PHE A 209 11.74 -10.24 -5.16
C PHE A 209 11.74 -11.21 -3.97
N SER A 210 11.73 -12.53 -4.22
CA SER A 210 11.58 -13.57 -3.17
C SER A 210 12.58 -13.46 -2.01
N ALA A 211 13.84 -13.12 -2.28
CA ALA A 211 14.85 -12.92 -1.25
C ALA A 211 14.57 -11.67 -0.40
N THR A 212 14.09 -10.60 -1.03
CA THR A 212 13.77 -9.31 -0.39
C THR A 212 12.46 -9.41 0.41
N LEU A 213 11.47 -10.15 -0.10
CA LEU A 213 10.26 -10.56 0.62
C LEU A 213 10.59 -11.33 1.90
N THR A 214 11.65 -12.14 1.88
CA THR A 214 12.12 -12.93 3.04
C THR A 214 12.96 -12.11 4.04
N ASN A 215 13.56 -10.99 3.62
CA ASN A 215 14.58 -10.25 4.39
C ASN A 215 14.17 -8.85 4.91
N GLY A 216 12.92 -8.39 4.77
CA GLY A 216 12.48 -7.16 5.45
C GLY A 216 11.51 -6.24 4.73
N VAL A 217 10.98 -6.59 3.55
CA VAL A 217 9.89 -5.78 2.94
C VAL A 217 8.54 -6.05 3.60
N LYS A 218 8.41 -7.20 4.28
CA LYS A 218 7.15 -7.67 4.89
C LYS A 218 7.18 -7.61 6.42
N THR A 219 7.71 -6.53 6.99
CA THR A 219 7.59 -6.30 8.43
C THR A 219 6.20 -5.77 8.73
N ASP A 220 5.52 -6.38 9.68
CA ASP A 220 4.24 -5.90 10.15
C ASP A 220 4.37 -4.54 10.84
N LYS A 221 3.59 -3.57 10.38
CA LYS A 221 3.57 -2.19 10.88
C LYS A 221 2.23 -1.82 11.52
N THR A 222 1.29 -2.76 11.61
CA THR A 222 -0.11 -2.54 12.00
C THR A 222 -0.21 -1.76 13.32
N ASP A 223 0.34 -2.31 14.41
CA ASP A 223 0.33 -1.66 15.73
C ASP A 223 0.95 -0.26 15.73
N LEU A 224 2.01 -0.05 14.94
CA LEU A 224 2.68 1.25 14.84
C LEU A 224 1.82 2.27 14.08
N VAL A 225 1.16 1.84 13.00
CA VAL A 225 0.22 2.67 12.23
C VAL A 225 -1.00 3.03 13.08
N GLU A 226 -1.56 2.06 13.81
CA GLU A 226 -2.69 2.27 14.73
C GLU A 226 -2.34 3.23 15.87
N THR A 227 -1.19 3.01 16.53
CA THR A 227 -0.71 3.88 17.61
C THR A 227 -0.47 5.30 17.11
N LEU A 228 0.13 5.45 15.93
CA LEU A 228 0.31 6.77 15.32
C LEU A 228 -1.03 7.41 14.94
N GLY A 229 -1.97 6.64 14.40
CA GLY A 229 -3.33 7.10 14.09
C GLY A 229 -4.06 7.60 15.32
N TYR A 230 -3.95 6.88 16.43
CA TYR A 230 -4.48 7.30 17.73
C TYR A 230 -3.85 8.61 18.20
N VAL A 231 -2.52 8.70 18.16
CA VAL A 231 -1.78 9.92 18.55
C VAL A 231 -2.16 11.12 17.68
N ASN A 232 -2.31 10.93 16.36
CA ASN A 232 -2.71 11.99 15.44
C ASN A 232 -4.15 12.48 15.66
N THR A 233 -5.06 11.56 16.03
CA THR A 233 -6.49 11.85 16.16
C THR A 233 -6.85 12.40 17.54
N ASN A 234 -6.25 11.86 18.60
CA ASN A 234 -6.72 12.07 19.97
C ASN A 234 -5.78 12.93 20.82
N MET A 235 -4.53 13.14 20.40
CA MET A 235 -3.54 13.89 21.18
C MET A 235 -3.34 15.30 20.62
N ALA A 236 -3.02 16.23 21.51
CA ALA A 236 -2.84 17.63 21.15
C ALA A 236 -1.67 17.84 20.19
N SER A 237 -1.83 18.78 19.26
CA SER A 237 -0.82 19.11 18.23
C SER A 237 0.39 19.88 18.78
N ASN A 238 0.28 20.49 19.97
CA ASN A 238 1.37 21.17 20.66
C ASN A 238 2.31 20.19 21.39
N ARG A 239 2.96 19.33 20.60
CA ARG A 239 3.86 18.27 21.07
C ARG A 239 5.15 18.82 21.70
N THR A 240 5.63 18.16 22.75
CA THR A 240 6.99 18.38 23.27
C THR A 240 8.04 17.94 22.24
N GLU A 241 9.30 18.33 22.43
CA GLU A 241 10.37 17.93 21.51
C GLU A 241 10.55 16.41 21.47
N THR A 242 10.45 15.73 22.62
CA THR A 242 10.47 14.27 22.71
C THR A 242 9.32 13.63 21.93
N GLN A 243 8.10 14.18 22.03
CA GLN A 243 6.94 13.69 21.30
C GLN A 243 7.06 13.91 19.79
N LYS A 244 7.61 15.06 19.36
CA LYS A 244 7.90 15.31 17.94
C LYS A 244 8.92 14.33 17.41
N ALA A 245 10.01 14.09 18.14
CA ALA A 245 11.02 13.12 17.75
C ALA A 245 10.46 11.70 17.65
N ALA A 246 9.59 11.30 18.59
CA ALA A 246 8.96 9.99 18.58
C ALA A 246 8.00 9.82 17.38
N VAL A 247 7.21 10.85 17.04
CA VAL A 247 6.36 10.84 15.83
C VAL A 247 7.21 10.77 14.56
N THR A 248 8.28 11.56 14.48
CA THR A 248 9.21 11.50 13.33
C THR A 248 9.82 10.10 13.17
N ALA A 249 10.20 9.46 14.28
CA ALA A 249 10.72 8.09 14.25
C ALA A 249 9.65 7.08 13.80
N ALA A 250 8.42 7.21 14.28
CA ALA A 250 7.28 6.39 13.85
C ALA A 250 7.01 6.54 12.34
N ASN A 251 6.90 7.78 11.85
CA ASN A 251 6.75 8.08 10.43
C ASN A 251 7.88 7.48 9.60
N SER A 252 9.13 7.63 10.05
CA SER A 252 10.29 7.08 9.34
C SER A 252 10.27 5.56 9.27
N ALA A 253 9.82 4.88 10.33
CA ALA A 253 9.71 3.43 10.35
C ALA A 253 8.56 2.91 9.49
N ILE A 254 7.41 3.60 9.48
CA ILE A 254 6.26 3.24 8.63
C ILE A 254 6.62 3.43 7.15
N LEU A 255 7.15 4.59 6.77
CA LEU A 255 7.46 4.92 5.36
C LEU A 255 8.72 4.23 4.83
N ASN A 256 9.54 3.63 5.69
CA ASN A 256 10.68 2.84 5.26
C ASN A 256 10.21 1.44 4.84
N VAL A 257 10.15 1.20 3.53
CA VAL A 257 9.76 -0.09 2.93
C VAL A 257 10.75 -1.23 3.23
N GLN A 258 11.93 -0.95 3.77
CA GLN A 258 12.91 -1.94 4.22
C GLN A 258 13.03 -2.01 5.76
N ALA A 259 12.13 -1.37 6.51
CA ALA A 259 12.17 -1.42 7.96
C ALA A 259 12.03 -2.85 8.46
N ASN A 260 12.94 -3.30 9.32
CA ASN A 260 12.86 -4.60 9.97
C ASN A 260 12.03 -4.55 11.28
N ALA A 261 11.66 -5.72 11.80
CA ALA A 261 10.85 -5.83 13.03
C ALA A 261 11.44 -5.09 14.24
N SER A 262 12.76 -5.07 14.39
CA SER A 262 13.42 -4.34 15.49
C SER A 262 13.25 -2.82 15.36
N GLN A 263 13.39 -2.29 14.14
CA GLN A 263 13.18 -0.87 13.85
C GLN A 263 11.72 -0.47 14.11
N VAL A 264 10.76 -1.30 13.69
CA VAL A 264 9.33 -1.06 13.94
C VAL A 264 9.01 -1.13 15.43
N SER A 265 9.47 -2.17 16.14
CA SER A 265 9.29 -2.29 17.60
C SER A 265 9.92 -1.13 18.38
N ALA A 266 11.11 -0.67 17.99
CA ALA A 266 11.77 0.46 18.63
C ALA A 266 10.99 1.76 18.42
N ALA A 267 10.47 1.99 17.22
CA ALA A 267 9.65 3.16 16.92
C ALA A 267 8.32 3.13 17.69
N LEU A 268 7.66 1.96 17.76
CA LEU A 268 6.44 1.76 18.54
C LEU A 268 6.68 2.04 20.03
N THR A 269 7.71 1.43 20.61
CA THR A 269 8.06 1.62 22.02
C THR A 269 8.39 3.08 22.33
N GLY A 270 9.13 3.75 21.44
CA GLY A 270 9.45 5.17 21.57
C GLY A 270 8.22 6.06 21.51
N LEU A 271 7.28 5.76 20.60
CA LEU A 271 6.02 6.48 20.47
C LEU A 271 5.15 6.31 21.72
N GLN A 272 4.93 5.07 22.17
CA GLN A 272 4.16 4.78 23.38
C GLN A 272 4.74 5.48 24.61
N SER A 273 6.05 5.37 24.82
CA SER A 273 6.74 6.00 25.95
C SER A 273 6.60 7.53 25.95
N ALA A 274 6.68 8.17 24.78
CA ALA A 274 6.58 9.62 24.67
C ALA A 274 5.16 10.16 24.91
N PHE A 275 4.14 9.33 24.72
CA PHE A 275 2.73 9.70 24.90
C PHE A 275 2.07 9.06 26.13
N GLY A 276 2.81 8.26 26.90
CA GLY A 276 2.30 7.60 28.11
C GLY A 276 1.23 6.55 27.79
N LEU A 277 1.41 5.84 26.68
CA LEU A 277 0.59 4.70 26.26
C LEU A 277 1.21 3.43 26.83
#